data_AF-A0AAV1N6M2-F1
#
_entry.id   AF-A0AAV1N6M2-F1
#
_cell.length_a   1.000
_cell.length_b   1.000
_cell.length_c   1.000
_cell.angle_alpha   90.00
_cell.angle_beta   90.00
_cell.angle_gamma   90.00
#
_symmetry.space_group_name_H-M   'P 1'
#
loop_
_entity.id
_entity.type
_entity.pdbx_description
1 polymer ?
#
loop_
_entity_poly.entity_id
_entity_poly.type
_entity_poly.pdbx_seq_one_letter_code
_entity_poly.pdbx_strand_id
1 'polypeptide(L)'
;MGISQFHWSFGAGPEQETLIDVDEGKVCQNPPERFARRLLPDTMTGSVNISFAKVLDSGIYKGWITAKNNTVYTVEYNVTVLDADPMKPSAGPLHDPATHKRSHLKLVIVCLVVAVCIVAI
;
A
#
# COMPACT_ATOMS: atom_id res chain seq x y z
N MET A 1 4.45 5.98 -23.14
CA MET A 1 3.99 4.61 -22.82
C MET A 1 2.94 4.76 -21.72
N GLY A 2 1.79 4.12 -21.84
CA GLY A 2 0.73 4.22 -20.83
C GLY A 2 0.14 2.85 -20.54
N ILE A 3 -0.55 2.72 -19.42
CA ILE A 3 -1.25 1.49 -19.04
C ILE A 3 -2.63 1.45 -19.71
N SER A 4 -3.03 0.27 -20.19
CA SER A 4 -4.39 0.02 -20.69
C SER A 4 -5.23 -0.63 -19.60
N GLN A 5 -4.68 -1.61 -18.89
CA GLN A 5 -5.41 -2.35 -17.85
C GLN A 5 -4.49 -2.63 -16.66
N PHE A 6 -5.04 -2.66 -15.45
CA PHE A 6 -4.35 -3.28 -14.32
C PHE A 6 -5.32 -3.87 -13.30
N HIS A 7 -4.91 -4.98 -12.70
CA HIS A 7 -5.62 -5.68 -11.64
C HIS A 7 -4.70 -5.87 -10.43
N TRP A 8 -5.20 -5.55 -9.25
CA TRP A 8 -4.54 -5.85 -7.98
C TRP A 8 -5.40 -6.70 -7.08
N SER A 9 -4.74 -7.54 -6.30
CA SER A 9 -5.38 -8.48 -5.39
C SER A 9 -4.56 -8.69 -4.12
N PHE A 10 -5.23 -9.15 -3.07
CA PHE A 10 -4.68 -9.42 -1.75
C PHE A 10 -4.98 -10.85 -1.32
N GLY A 11 -3.99 -11.52 -0.71
CA GLY A 11 -4.08 -12.90 -0.28
C GLY A 11 -3.51 -13.89 -1.29
N ALA A 12 -3.68 -15.18 -1.00
CA ALA A 12 -3.20 -16.26 -1.84
C ALA A 12 -4.22 -17.41 -1.90
N GLY A 13 -4.17 -18.17 -2.99
CA GLY A 13 -5.07 -19.30 -3.19
C GLY A 13 -6.52 -18.86 -3.45
N PRO A 14 -7.51 -19.69 -3.08
CA PRO A 14 -8.91 -19.47 -3.44
C PRO A 14 -9.57 -18.31 -2.67
N GLU A 15 -8.96 -17.83 -1.58
CA GLU A 15 -9.48 -16.73 -0.76
C GLU A 15 -8.91 -15.36 -1.18
N GLN A 16 -8.30 -15.29 -2.37
CA GLN A 16 -7.74 -14.06 -2.89
C GLN A 16 -8.85 -13.03 -3.15
N GLU A 17 -8.65 -11.81 -2.63
CA GLU A 17 -9.60 -10.72 -2.77
C GLU A 17 -9.09 -9.72 -3.80
N THR A 18 -9.94 -9.35 -4.76
CA THR A 18 -9.64 -8.27 -5.68
C THR A 18 -9.64 -6.94 -4.94
N LEU A 19 -8.52 -6.22 -5.03
CA LEU A 19 -8.37 -4.88 -4.48
C LEU A 19 -8.86 -3.82 -5.44
N ILE A 20 -8.53 -3.95 -6.73
CA ILE A 20 -9.01 -3.05 -7.77
C ILE A 20 -8.80 -3.71 -9.13
N ASP A 21 -9.73 -3.45 -10.04
CA ASP A 21 -9.59 -3.77 -11.45
C ASP A 21 -9.91 -2.51 -12.25
N VAL A 22 -9.01 -2.14 -13.16
CA VAL A 22 -9.14 -0.96 -14.03
C VAL A 22 -8.88 -1.37 -15.46
N ASP A 23 -9.82 -1.07 -16.34
CA ASP A 23 -9.71 -1.28 -17.77
C ASP A 23 -9.98 0.03 -18.51
N GLU A 24 -9.08 0.41 -19.39
CA GLU A 24 -9.06 1.67 -20.15
C GLU A 24 -9.31 2.92 -19.27
N GLY A 25 -8.79 2.90 -18.04
CA GLY A 25 -8.94 3.99 -17.07
C GLY A 25 -10.28 4.02 -16.34
N LYS A 26 -11.16 3.04 -16.56
CA LYS A 26 -12.42 2.87 -15.82
C LYS A 26 -12.25 1.80 -14.76
N VAL A 27 -12.73 2.08 -13.56
CA VAL A 27 -12.76 1.09 -12.47
C VAL A 27 -13.87 0.07 -12.75
N CYS A 28 -13.47 -1.18 -12.96
CA CYS A 28 -14.36 -2.33 -13.17
C CYS A 28 -14.78 -2.97 -11.85
N GLN A 29 -13.89 -2.95 -10.86
CA GLN A 29 -14.15 -3.49 -9.53
C GLN A 29 -13.58 -2.58 -8.45
N ASN A 30 -14.44 -2.25 -7.48
CA ASN A 30 -14.07 -1.41 -6.34
C ASN A 30 -13.38 -2.22 -5.24
N PRO A 31 -12.54 -1.57 -4.41
CA PRO A 31 -11.88 -2.23 -3.30
C PRO A 31 -12.86 -2.73 -2.23
N PRO A 32 -12.50 -3.80 -1.49
CA PRO A 32 -13.20 -4.23 -0.29
C PRO A 32 -13.26 -3.09 0.74
N GLU A 33 -14.29 -3.08 1.59
CA GLU A 33 -14.54 -1.98 2.54
C GLU A 33 -13.31 -1.60 3.38
N ARG A 34 -12.51 -2.60 3.80
CA ARG A 34 -11.28 -2.39 4.58
C ARG A 34 -10.22 -1.54 3.86
N PHE A 35 -10.25 -1.50 2.53
CA PHE A 35 -9.32 -0.76 1.67
C PHE A 35 -9.96 0.44 0.96
N ALA A 36 -11.29 0.47 0.79
CA ALA A 36 -11.99 1.44 -0.05
C ALA A 36 -11.66 2.90 0.22
N ARG A 37 -11.42 3.29 1.47
CA ARG A 37 -11.08 4.69 1.84
C ARG A 37 -9.59 5.02 1.78
N ARG A 38 -8.73 4.04 1.53
CA ARG A 38 -7.28 4.15 1.67
C ARG A 38 -6.50 3.75 0.43
N LEU A 39 -7.09 2.93 -0.44
CA LEU A 39 -6.51 2.47 -1.70
C LEU A 39 -6.70 3.54 -2.77
N LEU A 40 -5.58 4.04 -3.30
CA LEU A 40 -5.52 5.05 -4.34
C LEU A 40 -4.79 4.45 -5.56
N PRO A 41 -5.49 4.20 -6.67
CA PRO A 41 -4.85 3.75 -7.90
C PRO A 41 -4.12 4.88 -8.61
N ASP A 42 -3.00 4.55 -9.25
CA ASP A 42 -2.34 5.40 -10.23
C ASP A 42 -2.56 4.84 -11.64
N THR A 43 -3.48 5.45 -12.39
CA THR A 43 -3.84 5.01 -13.75
C THR A 43 -2.73 5.25 -14.78
N MET A 44 -1.70 6.05 -14.45
CA MET A 44 -0.57 6.27 -15.34
C MET A 44 0.42 5.09 -15.30
N THR A 45 0.66 4.54 -14.10
CA THR A 45 1.66 3.49 -13.86
C THR A 45 1.06 2.10 -13.61
N GLY A 46 -0.23 2.03 -13.28
CA GLY A 46 -0.89 0.80 -12.84
C GLY A 46 -0.56 0.41 -11.39
N SER A 47 0.07 1.30 -10.62
CA SER A 47 0.41 1.06 -9.21
C SER A 47 -0.77 1.35 -8.27
N VAL A 48 -0.72 0.80 -7.05
CA VAL A 48 -1.69 1.11 -5.98
C VAL A 48 -0.97 1.64 -4.75
N ASN A 49 -1.52 2.69 -4.16
CA ASN A 49 -1.06 3.25 -2.90
C ASN A 49 -2.09 2.96 -1.81
N ILE A 50 -1.68 2.29 -0.72
CA ILE A 50 -2.54 2.03 0.43
C ILE A 50 -2.11 2.95 1.57
N SER A 51 -2.93 3.96 1.83
CA SER A 51 -2.70 4.95 2.88
C SER A 51 -2.94 4.36 4.27
N PHE A 52 -2.21 4.84 5.29
CA PHE A 52 -2.44 4.46 6.69
C PHE A 52 -2.54 2.94 6.91
N ALA A 53 -1.55 2.21 6.42
CA ALA A 53 -1.49 0.75 6.55
C ALA A 53 -1.56 0.31 8.03
N LYS A 54 -2.30 -0.78 8.27
CA LYS A 54 -2.46 -1.42 9.57
C LYS A 54 -1.72 -2.77 9.55
N VAL A 55 -1.39 -3.31 10.72
CA VAL A 55 -0.79 -4.66 10.82
C VAL A 55 -1.61 -5.72 10.08
N LEU A 56 -2.94 -5.62 10.13
CA LEU A 56 -3.88 -6.51 9.43
C LEU A 56 -3.86 -6.37 7.90
N ASP A 57 -3.24 -5.32 7.36
CA ASP A 57 -3.02 -5.17 5.92
C ASP A 57 -1.74 -5.93 5.46
N SER A 58 -1.03 -6.61 6.37
CA SER A 58 0.10 -7.47 6.00
C SER A 58 -0.39 -8.68 5.20
N GLY A 59 0.37 -9.07 4.19
CA GLY A 59 0.03 -10.22 3.36
C GLY A 59 0.62 -10.12 1.96
N ILE A 60 0.18 -11.04 1.11
CA ILE A 60 0.60 -11.14 -0.28
C ILE A 60 -0.26 -10.21 -1.14
N TYR A 61 0.39 -9.37 -1.93
CA TYR A 61 -0.22 -8.50 -2.92
C TYR A 61 0.23 -8.92 -4.31
N LYS A 62 -0.72 -9.15 -5.23
CA LYS A 62 -0.40 -9.50 -6.62
C LYS A 62 -0.97 -8.46 -7.57
N GLY A 63 -0.15 -8.04 -8.52
CA GLY A 63 -0.49 -7.08 -9.56
C GLY A 63 -0.29 -7.67 -10.95
N TRP A 64 -1.25 -7.43 -11.84
CA TRP A 64 -1.14 -7.66 -13.28
C TRP A 64 -1.37 -6.33 -13.98
N ILE A 65 -0.39 -5.86 -14.75
CA ILE A 65 -0.41 -4.54 -15.38
C ILE A 65 -0.14 -4.74 -16.88
N THR A 66 -1.07 -4.30 -17.71
CA THR A 66 -0.97 -4.37 -19.16
C THR A 66 -0.73 -2.97 -19.72
N ALA A 67 0.41 -2.78 -20.39
CA ALA A 67 0.70 -1.56 -21.12
C ALA A 67 -0.07 -1.52 -22.44
N LYS A 68 -0.29 -0.31 -22.99
CA LYS A 68 -0.98 -0.09 -24.27
C LYS A 68 -0.35 -0.79 -25.48
N ASN A 69 0.92 -1.20 -25.38
CA ASN A 69 1.60 -2.01 -26.39
C ASN A 69 1.43 -3.52 -26.16
N ASN A 70 0.46 -3.91 -25.32
CA ASN A 70 0.16 -5.29 -24.91
C ASN A 70 1.29 -5.99 -24.14
N THR A 71 2.28 -5.26 -23.62
CA THR A 71 3.26 -5.84 -22.68
C THR A 71 2.58 -6.05 -21.33
N VAL A 72 2.74 -7.25 -20.75
CA VAL A 72 2.15 -7.62 -19.46
C VAL A 72 3.26 -7.72 -18.41
N TYR A 73 3.03 -7.07 -17.27
CA TYR A 73 3.88 -7.13 -16.09
C TYR A 73 3.12 -7.81 -14.95
N THR A 74 3.72 -8.82 -14.34
CA THR A 74 3.17 -9.48 -13.15
C THR A 74 4.12 -9.26 -11.99
N VAL A 75 3.57 -8.81 -10.86
CA VAL A 75 4.33 -8.54 -9.64
C VAL A 75 3.66 -9.21 -8.45
N GLU A 76 4.47 -9.69 -7.51
CA GLU A 76 4.02 -10.24 -6.24
C GLU A 76 4.87 -9.63 -5.12
N TYR A 77 4.21 -9.10 -4.10
CA TYR A 77 4.85 -8.49 -2.93
C TYR A 77 4.35 -9.15 -1.66
N ASN A 78 5.27 -9.64 -0.83
CA ASN A 78 4.96 -10.03 0.55
C ASN A 78 5.20 -8.83 1.47
N VAL A 79 4.12 -8.22 1.94
CA VAL A 79 4.15 -6.99 2.73
C VAL A 79 3.95 -7.31 4.20
N THR A 80 4.86 -6.84 5.04
CA THR A 80 4.72 -6.88 6.51
C THR A 80 4.61 -5.47 7.04
N VAL A 81 3.52 -5.17 7.74
CA VAL A 81 3.30 -3.90 8.43
C VAL A 81 3.53 -4.13 9.91
N LEU A 82 4.49 -3.38 10.48
CA LEU A 82 4.80 -3.44 11.90
C LEU A 82 4.08 -2.30 12.62
N ASP A 83 3.42 -2.61 13.73
CA ASP A 83 3.05 -1.57 14.69
C ASP A 83 4.31 -1.19 15.45
N ALA A 84 4.74 0.05 15.30
CA ALA A 84 5.74 0.57 16.20
C ALA A 84 5.03 0.79 17.53
N ASP A 85 5.16 -0.17 18.45
CA ASP A 85 4.68 -0.03 19.83
C ASP A 85 5.17 1.35 20.31
N PRO A 86 4.26 2.31 20.55
CA PRO A 86 4.65 3.67 20.87
C PRO A 86 5.24 3.62 22.26
N MET A 87 6.55 3.35 22.34
CA MET A 87 7.37 3.27 23.55
C MET A 87 6.50 3.25 24.79
N LYS A 88 6.07 2.05 25.24
CA LYS A 88 5.56 1.91 26.61
C LYS A 88 6.51 2.71 27.49
N PRO A 89 6.08 3.82 28.13
CA PRO A 89 6.95 4.50 29.06
C PRO A 89 7.24 3.46 30.13
N SER A 90 8.44 2.90 30.10
CA SER A 90 8.96 2.15 31.23
C SER A 90 8.75 3.07 32.41
N ALA A 91 7.96 2.63 33.39
CA ALA A 91 7.53 3.42 34.53
C ALA A 91 8.76 3.87 35.33
N GLY A 92 9.38 4.96 34.88
CA GLY A 92 10.24 5.82 35.66
C GLY A 92 9.37 6.93 36.27
N PRO A 93 9.70 7.44 37.46
CA PRO A 93 8.78 8.26 38.23
C PRO A 93 8.39 9.58 37.54
N LEU A 94 7.12 9.92 37.71
CA LEU A 94 6.37 11.10 37.27
C LEU A 94 7.03 12.43 37.70
N HIS A 95 7.35 13.34 36.75
CA HIS A 95 6.95 14.77 36.79
C HIS A 95 7.39 15.58 35.55
N ASP A 96 6.44 16.24 34.85
CA ASP A 96 6.35 17.70 34.60
C ASP A 96 5.29 17.98 33.49
N PRO A 97 4.18 18.70 33.76
CA PRO A 97 3.11 18.94 32.80
C PRO A 97 3.39 20.19 31.95
N ALA A 98 4.38 20.15 31.06
CA ALA A 98 4.55 21.19 30.04
C ALA A 98 5.29 20.68 28.81
N THR A 99 4.64 19.89 27.96
CA THR A 99 5.11 19.75 26.58
C THR A 99 3.95 19.55 25.63
N HIS A 100 3.35 20.66 25.20
CA HIS A 100 2.64 20.70 23.95
C HIS A 100 3.66 20.49 22.82
N LYS A 101 3.69 19.30 22.22
CA LYS A 101 4.38 19.10 20.93
C LYS A 101 3.43 18.43 19.94
N ARG A 102 2.63 19.28 19.30
CA ARG A 102 2.06 19.00 17.97
C ARG A 102 3.23 18.81 17.00
N SER A 103 3.25 17.71 16.24
CA SER A 103 3.32 17.67 14.75
C SER A 103 4.07 16.45 14.19
N HIS A 104 3.36 15.75 13.29
CA HIS A 104 3.81 15.26 11.98
C HIS A 104 5.20 14.60 11.87
N LEU A 105 5.24 13.26 11.92
CA LEU A 105 5.82 12.40 10.86
C LEU A 105 5.61 10.92 11.24
N LYS A 106 4.55 10.28 10.73
CA LYS A 106 4.50 8.81 10.71
C LYS A 106 5.43 8.40 9.56
N LEU A 107 6.68 8.15 9.92
CA LEU A 107 7.80 7.91 9.04
C LEU A 107 7.43 6.89 7.96
N VAL A 108 7.56 7.34 6.73
CA VAL A 108 7.20 6.67 5.49
C VAL A 108 8.26 5.60 5.19
N ILE A 109 8.27 4.49 5.94
CA ILE A 109 9.21 3.39 5.70
C ILE A 109 8.84 2.64 4.41
N VAL A 110 7.56 2.65 4.01
CA VAL A 110 7.09 2.03 2.76
C VAL A 110 7.62 2.76 1.50
N CYS A 111 7.73 4.10 1.49
CA CYS A 111 8.31 4.79 0.32
C CYS A 111 9.82 4.59 0.17
N LEU A 112 10.58 4.36 1.25
CA LEU A 112 12.03 4.18 1.10
C LEU A 112 12.35 2.86 0.38
N VAL A 113 11.62 1.78 0.62
CA VAL A 113 11.86 0.51 -0.09
C VAL A 113 11.38 0.59 -1.54
N VAL A 114 10.21 1.20 -1.79
CA VAL A 114 9.66 1.34 -3.15
C VAL A 114 10.51 2.30 -4.01
N ALA A 115 10.99 3.42 -3.45
CA ALA A 115 11.87 4.35 -4.16
C ALA A 115 13.24 3.73 -4.50
N VAL A 116 13.80 2.90 -3.61
CA VAL A 116 15.10 2.25 -3.85
C VAL A 116 15.03 1.21 -4.98
N CYS A 117 13.91 0.52 -5.16
CA CYS A 117 13.76 -0.46 -6.24
C CYS A 117 13.48 0.15 -7.62
N ILE A 118 12.85 1.34 -7.68
CA ILE A 118 12.54 2.01 -8.96
C ILE A 118 13.78 2.70 -9.56
N VAL A 119 14.76 3.10 -8.75
CA VAL A 119 15.98 3.79 -9.23
C VAL A 119 17.03 2.82 -9.79
N ALA A 120 16.86 1.50 -9.63
CA ALA A 120 17.86 0.50 -10.00
C ALA A 120 17.58 -0.26 -11.33
N ILE A 121 16.65 0.22 -12.17
CA ILE A 121 16.33 -0.38 -13.48
C ILE A 121 16.58 0.64 -14.60
#